data_AF-U1PQ31-F1
#
_entry.id   AF-U1PQ31-F1
#
_cell.length_a   1.000
_cell.length_b   1.000
_cell.length_c   1.000
_cell.angle_alpha   90.00
_cell.angle_beta   90.00
_cell.angle_gamma   90.00
#
_symmetry.space_group_name_H-M   'P 1'
#
loop_
_entity.id
_entity.type
_entity.pdbx_description
1 polymer ?
#
loop_
_entity_poly.entity_id
_entity_poly.type
_entity_poly.pdbx_seq_one_letter_code
_entity_poly.pdbx_strand_id
1 'polypeptide(L)'
;MTDIDPARPFATVSPSDTDSVDETTLRDALSAVQTVVEPLAVADIVFEYRQTFETDPLTARHGDAYYLAVPPRVWPEFVDVLELPPSVADACRAVHADRFHAVVGTPPDEREPLVLVG
;
A
#
# COMPACT_ATOMS: atom_id res chain seq x y z
N MET A 1 -22.09 -5.14 4.64
CA MET A 1 -21.47 -3.97 5.30
C MET A 1 -20.24 -4.51 5.99
N THR A 2 -19.11 -4.53 5.29
CA THR A 2 -17.86 -5.13 5.77
C THR A 2 -17.25 -4.17 6.78
N ASP A 3 -17.14 -4.63 8.01
CA ASP A 3 -16.48 -3.95 9.12
C ASP A 3 -14.98 -3.94 8.83
N ILE A 4 -14.51 -2.88 8.15
CA ILE A 4 -13.08 -2.62 8.02
C ILE A 4 -12.66 -2.01 9.35
N ASP A 5 -12.10 -2.85 10.21
CA ASP A 5 -11.46 -2.39 11.45
C ASP A 5 -10.26 -1.48 11.09
N PRO A 6 -10.32 -0.17 11.40
CA PRO A 6 -9.24 0.76 11.07
C PRO A 6 -7.95 0.44 11.83
N ALA A 7 -8.00 -0.37 12.91
CA ALA A 7 -6.85 -0.77 13.69
C ALA A 7 -6.18 -2.07 13.20
N ARG A 8 -6.76 -2.76 12.21
CA ARG A 8 -6.18 -3.97 11.60
C ARG A 8 -6.25 -3.93 10.07
N PRO A 9 -5.44 -3.06 9.44
CA PRO A 9 -5.54 -2.76 8.01
C PRO A 9 -5.26 -3.94 7.07
N PHE A 10 -4.71 -5.05 7.54
CA PHE A 10 -4.40 -6.22 6.71
C PHE A 10 -5.18 -7.49 7.09
N ALA A 11 -6.06 -7.45 8.11
CA ALA A 11 -6.67 -8.68 8.65
C ALA A 11 -7.89 -9.20 7.86
N THR A 12 -8.39 -8.46 6.87
CA THR A 12 -9.56 -8.87 6.08
C THR A 12 -9.31 -8.58 4.61
N VAL A 13 -8.43 -9.34 3.97
CA VAL A 13 -8.41 -9.44 2.51
C VAL A 13 -9.40 -10.55 2.17
N SER A 14 -10.50 -10.22 1.48
CA SER A 14 -11.34 -11.25 0.86
C SER A 14 -10.69 -11.67 -0.45
N PRO A 15 -10.51 -12.97 -0.71
CA PRO A 15 -9.94 -13.46 -1.95
C PRO A 15 -10.97 -13.21 -3.06
N SER A 16 -10.76 -12.20 -3.86
CA SER A 16 -11.46 -12.04 -5.13
C SER A 16 -10.38 -11.75 -6.15
N ASP A 17 -10.07 -12.78 -6.95
CA ASP A 17 -8.98 -12.92 -7.94
C ASP A 17 -7.56 -13.28 -7.43
N THR A 18 -7.43 -14.01 -6.31
CA THR A 18 -6.15 -14.57 -5.83
C THR A 18 -6.09 -16.11 -5.85
N ASP A 19 -6.56 -16.76 -6.92
CA ASP A 19 -6.51 -18.24 -7.02
C ASP A 19 -5.08 -18.80 -7.21
N SER A 20 -4.02 -17.97 -7.13
CA SER A 20 -2.65 -18.41 -7.42
C SER A 20 -1.56 -17.96 -6.44
N VAL A 21 -1.87 -17.12 -5.45
CA VAL A 21 -0.89 -16.69 -4.44
C VAL A 21 -1.33 -17.17 -3.06
N ASP A 22 -0.44 -17.88 -2.38
CA ASP A 22 -0.67 -18.34 -1.02
C ASP A 22 -0.85 -17.16 -0.06
N GLU A 23 -1.82 -17.26 0.85
CA GLU A 23 -2.15 -16.21 1.82
C GLU A 23 -0.96 -15.84 2.71
N THR A 24 -0.10 -16.81 3.05
CA THR A 24 1.12 -16.57 3.84
C THR A 24 2.11 -15.73 3.03
N THR A 25 2.34 -16.10 1.76
CA THR A 25 3.22 -15.35 0.86
C THR A 25 2.74 -13.92 0.67
N LEU A 26 1.42 -13.70 0.52
CA LEU A 26 0.86 -12.36 0.41
C LEU A 26 1.04 -11.56 1.71
N ARG A 27 0.80 -12.17 2.86
CA ARG A 27 1.00 -11.52 4.16
C ARG A 27 2.47 -11.14 4.37
N ASP A 28 3.39 -12.03 4.02
CA ASP A 28 4.83 -11.79 4.13
C ASP A 28 5.26 -10.64 3.21
N ALA A 29 4.75 -10.59 1.98
CA ALA A 29 5.03 -9.51 1.04
C ALA A 29 4.48 -8.16 1.52
N LEU A 30 3.27 -8.11 2.07
CA LEU A 30 2.69 -6.91 2.66
C LEU A 30 3.52 -6.43 3.86
N SER A 31 3.96 -7.36 4.72
CA SER A 31 4.85 -7.05 5.84
C SER A 31 6.20 -6.52 5.36
N ALA A 32 6.74 -7.09 4.28
CA ALA A 32 8.02 -6.68 3.72
C ALA A 32 7.98 -5.24 3.17
N VAL A 33 6.87 -4.84 2.53
CA VAL A 33 6.65 -3.43 2.12
C VAL A 33 6.67 -2.50 3.33
N GLN A 34 6.08 -2.90 4.46
CA GLN A 34 6.13 -2.10 5.70
C GLN A 34 7.55 -2.06 6.29
N THR A 35 8.30 -3.17 6.28
CA THR A 35 9.66 -3.22 6.81
C THR A 35 10.67 -2.45 5.95
N VAL A 36 10.47 -2.35 4.63
CA VAL A 36 11.29 -1.48 3.77
C VAL A 36 11.16 -0.03 4.17
N VAL A 37 9.96 0.38 4.62
CA VAL A 37 9.75 1.74 5.07
C VAL A 37 10.31 1.97 6.47
N GLU A 38 10.20 1.03 7.42
CA GLU A 38 10.69 1.13 8.83
C GLU A 38 12.05 1.83 9.10
N PRO A 39 13.14 1.66 8.32
CA PRO A 39 14.40 2.39 8.56
C PRO A 39 14.24 3.91 8.51
N LEU A 40 13.20 4.41 7.83
CA LEU A 40 12.70 5.77 7.92
C LEU A 40 11.35 5.67 8.63
N ALA A 41 11.00 6.52 9.61
CA ALA A 41 9.65 6.42 10.16
C ALA A 41 8.62 6.58 9.01
N VAL A 42 7.46 5.92 9.06
CA VAL A 42 6.45 6.07 7.98
C VAL A 42 6.14 7.55 7.74
N ALA A 43 6.10 8.35 8.80
CA ALA A 43 5.95 9.80 8.72
C ALA A 43 7.10 10.50 7.95
N ASP A 44 8.34 10.01 8.07
CA ASP A 44 9.50 10.55 7.38
C ASP A 44 9.47 10.22 5.88
N ILE A 45 9.06 9.01 5.49
CA ILE A 45 8.87 8.65 4.06
C ILE A 45 7.74 9.46 3.45
N VAL A 46 6.62 9.62 4.17
CA VAL A 46 5.53 10.46 3.70
C VAL A 46 6.01 11.90 3.54
N PHE A 47 6.79 12.42 4.48
CA PHE A 47 7.39 13.74 4.36
C PHE A 47 8.33 13.85 3.14
N GLU A 48 9.20 12.86 2.93
CA GLU A 48 10.11 12.81 1.79
C GLU A 48 9.36 12.79 0.45
N TYR A 49 8.31 11.96 0.33
CA TYR A 49 7.52 11.88 -0.88
C TYR A 49 6.79 13.20 -1.19
N ARG A 50 6.33 13.91 -0.15
CA ARG A 50 5.72 15.25 -0.29
C ARG A 50 6.72 16.31 -0.75
N GLN A 51 8.00 16.15 -0.45
CA GLN A 51 9.06 17.03 -0.95
C GLN A 51 9.51 16.66 -2.37
N THR A 52 9.46 15.37 -2.72
CA THR A 52 10.03 14.83 -3.95
C THR A 52 9.07 14.87 -5.14
N PHE A 53 7.77 14.67 -4.91
CA PHE A 53 6.78 14.65 -5.99
C PHE A 53 6.18 16.03 -6.25
N GLU A 54 5.88 16.32 -7.51
CA GLU A 54 5.28 17.60 -7.92
C GLU A 54 3.90 17.86 -7.29
N THR A 55 3.16 16.80 -6.98
CA THR A 55 1.86 16.91 -6.28
C THR A 55 1.90 16.06 -5.03
N ASP A 56 1.30 16.61 -3.97
CA ASP A 56 1.16 15.99 -2.67
C ASP A 56 0.57 14.58 -2.80
N PRO A 57 1.35 13.52 -2.51
CA PRO A 57 0.85 12.15 -2.55
C PRO A 57 -0.07 11.82 -1.36
N LEU A 58 -0.01 12.56 -0.25
CA LEU A 58 -0.80 12.24 0.94
C LEU A 58 -2.26 12.66 0.73
N THR A 59 -3.13 11.67 0.55
CA THR A 59 -4.55 11.93 0.29
C THR A 59 -5.39 11.91 1.56
N ALA A 60 -5.09 11.00 2.48
CA ALA A 60 -5.73 10.95 3.79
C ALA A 60 -4.79 10.37 4.86
N ARG A 61 -5.10 10.69 6.12
CA ARG A 61 -4.49 10.05 7.29
C ARG A 61 -5.59 9.75 8.30
N HIS A 62 -5.66 8.51 8.76
CA HIS A 62 -6.60 8.07 9.79
C HIS A 62 -5.84 7.34 10.89
N GLY A 63 -5.69 8.00 12.04
CA GLY A 63 -4.82 7.52 13.11
C GLY A 63 -3.39 7.33 12.60
N ASP A 64 -2.98 6.07 12.59
CA ASP A 64 -1.64 5.60 12.27
C ASP A 64 -1.51 5.12 10.80
N ALA A 65 -2.61 5.13 10.04
CA ALA A 65 -2.63 4.77 8.62
C ALA A 65 -2.53 6.01 7.71
N TYR A 66 -1.64 5.93 6.73
CA TYR A 66 -1.38 6.94 5.70
C TYR A 66 -1.82 6.40 4.34
N TYR A 67 -2.68 7.15 3.66
CA TYR A 67 -3.23 6.79 2.35
C TYR A 67 -2.61 7.69 1.29
N LEU A 68 -1.80 7.09 0.42
CA LEU A 68 -0.99 7.78 -0.57
C LEU A 68 -1.44 7.45 -1.99
N ALA A 69 -1.54 8.47 -2.83
CA ALA A 69 -1.61 8.34 -4.27
C ALA A 69 -0.22 8.65 -4.84
N VAL A 70 0.55 7.60 -5.16
CA VAL A 70 1.95 7.71 -5.57
C VAL A 70 2.12 7.61 -7.09
N PRO A 71 3.22 8.13 -7.67
CA PRO A 71 3.53 7.91 -9.08
C PRO A 71 3.70 6.40 -9.41
N PRO A 72 3.37 5.96 -10.63
CA PRO A 72 3.48 4.55 -11.06
C PRO A 72 4.88 3.92 -10.92
N ARG A 73 5.93 4.76 -10.84
CA ARG A 73 7.31 4.30 -10.68
C ARG A 73 7.63 3.78 -9.27
N VAL A 74 6.84 4.15 -8.26
CA VAL A 74 7.12 3.79 -6.86
C VAL A 74 6.95 2.29 -6.61
N TRP A 75 5.95 1.67 -7.20
CA TRP A 75 5.73 0.23 -7.04
C TRP A 75 6.83 -0.64 -7.65
N PRO A 76 7.32 -0.39 -8.89
CA PRO A 76 8.52 -1.04 -9.42
C PRO A 76 9.72 -0.97 -8.47
N GLU A 77 9.95 0.17 -7.79
CA GLU A 77 11.04 0.28 -6.81
C GLU A 77 10.86 -0.69 -5.63
N PHE A 78 9.65 -0.84 -5.10
CA PHE A 78 9.36 -1.84 -4.07
C PHE A 78 9.54 -3.27 -4.58
N VAL A 79 9.07 -3.57 -5.79
CA VAL A 79 9.19 -4.90 -6.40
C VAL A 79 10.65 -5.27 -6.60
N ASP A 80 11.46 -4.33 -7.06
CA ASP A 80 12.90 -4.54 -7.29
C ASP A 80 13.66 -4.73 -5.97
N VAL A 81 13.38 -3.91 -4.96
CA VAL A 81 14.03 -3.99 -3.64
C VAL A 81 13.67 -5.28 -2.90
N LEU A 82 12.41 -5.72 -3.00
CA LEU A 82 11.89 -6.88 -2.31
C LEU A 82 11.98 -8.17 -3.15
N GLU A 83 12.46 -8.08 -4.39
CA GLU A 83 12.53 -9.18 -5.35
C GLU A 83 11.18 -9.93 -5.48
N LEU A 84 10.06 -9.19 -5.47
CA LEU A 84 8.73 -9.79 -5.47
C LEU A 84 8.40 -10.44 -6.81
N PRO A 85 7.87 -11.67 -6.83
CA PRO A 85 7.31 -12.24 -8.06
C PRO A 85 6.18 -11.36 -8.61
N PRO A 86 6.01 -11.25 -9.94
CA PRO A 86 4.99 -10.38 -10.55
C PRO A 86 3.57 -10.63 -10.00
N SER A 87 3.18 -11.89 -9.84
CA SER A 87 1.87 -12.25 -9.28
C SER A 87 1.69 -11.83 -7.82
N VAL A 88 2.76 -11.83 -7.03
CA VAL A 88 2.74 -11.37 -5.63
C VAL A 88 2.69 -9.85 -5.57
N ALA A 89 3.44 -9.16 -6.43
CA ALA A 89 3.41 -7.71 -6.55
C ALA A 89 2.02 -7.20 -6.96
N ASP A 90 1.38 -7.84 -7.94
CA ASP A 90 0.01 -7.50 -8.37
C ASP A 90 -1.01 -7.74 -7.26
N ALA A 91 -0.90 -8.86 -6.52
CA ALA A 91 -1.75 -9.14 -5.38
C ALA A 91 -1.56 -8.10 -4.25
N CYS A 92 -0.32 -7.72 -3.94
CA CYS A 92 -0.03 -6.64 -2.98
C CYS A 92 -0.66 -5.32 -3.43
N ARG A 93 -0.44 -4.91 -4.69
CA ARG A 93 -1.05 -3.71 -5.28
C ARG A 93 -2.56 -3.71 -5.15
N ALA A 94 -3.21 -4.83 -5.44
CA ALA A 94 -4.66 -4.97 -5.32
C ALA A 94 -5.14 -4.76 -3.88
N VAL A 95 -4.43 -5.33 -2.88
CA VAL A 95 -4.75 -5.11 -1.46
C VAL A 95 -4.65 -3.63 -1.08
N HIS A 96 -3.57 -2.95 -1.49
CA HIS A 96 -3.41 -1.52 -1.23
C HIS A 96 -4.49 -0.68 -1.93
N ALA A 97 -4.86 -1.03 -3.16
CA ALA A 97 -5.93 -0.37 -3.92
C ALA A 97 -7.29 -0.52 -3.22
N ASP A 98 -7.67 -1.73 -2.82
CA ASP A 98 -8.93 -1.99 -2.11
C ASP A 98 -9.02 -1.18 -0.81
N ARG A 99 -7.93 -1.13 -0.04
CA ARG A 99 -7.87 -0.37 1.22
C ARG A 99 -7.95 1.13 1.01
N PHE A 100 -7.26 1.64 0.00
CA PHE A 100 -7.31 3.04 -0.37
C PHE A 100 -8.72 3.43 -0.84
N HIS A 101 -9.31 2.64 -1.75
CA HIS A 101 -10.64 2.89 -2.28
C HIS A 101 -11.73 2.87 -1.19
N ALA A 102 -11.60 2.01 -0.19
CA ALA A 102 -12.55 1.94 0.92
C ALA A 102 -12.61 3.22 1.77
N VAL A 103 -11.55 4.02 1.81
CA VAL A 103 -11.43 5.20 2.67
C VAL A 103 -11.43 6.51 1.88
N VAL A 104 -10.69 6.53 0.78
CA VAL A 104 -10.44 7.72 -0.03
C VAL A 104 -11.28 7.73 -1.31
N GLY A 105 -11.69 6.56 -1.81
CA GLY A 105 -12.25 6.40 -3.14
C GLY A 105 -11.17 6.32 -4.22
N THR A 106 -11.49 6.69 -5.45
CA THR A 106 -10.57 6.57 -6.60
C THR A 106 -9.41 7.58 -6.48
N PRO A 107 -8.14 7.15 -6.65
CA PRO A 107 -7.01 8.07 -6.68
C PRO A 107 -7.14 9.05 -7.87
N PRO A 108 -6.57 10.26 -7.76
CA PRO A 108 -6.51 11.19 -8.88
C PRO A 108 -5.53 10.68 -9.96
N ASP A 109 -5.89 10.90 -11.23
CA ASP A 109 -5.04 10.67 -12.41
C ASP A 109 -4.54 9.21 -12.55
N GLU A 110 -3.34 9.02 -13.10
CA GLU A 110 -2.67 7.73 -13.29
C GLU A 110 -1.92 7.26 -12.02
N ARG A 111 -2.28 7.77 -10.83
CA ARG A 111 -1.56 7.46 -9.59
C ARG A 111 -1.96 6.11 -9.02
N GLU A 112 -0.99 5.44 -8.41
CA GLU A 112 -1.18 4.15 -7.79
C GLU A 112 -1.40 4.29 -6.28
N PRO A 113 -2.37 3.56 -5.70
CA PRO A 113 -2.57 3.53 -4.26
C PRO A 113 -1.41 2.88 -3.51
N LEU A 114 -1.00 3.49 -2.39
CA LEU A 114 -0.09 2.94 -1.40
C LEU A 114 -0.63 3.28 -0.01
N VAL A 115 -0.60 2.31 0.90
CA VAL A 115 -1.16 2.44 2.27
C VAL A 115 -0.09 2.00 3.26
N LEU A 116 0.38 2.92 4.09
CA LEU A 116 1.43 2.67 5.08
C LEU A 116 0.85 2.82 6.49
N VAL A 117 1.36 2.05 7.44
CA VAL A 117 0.86 2.03 8.82
C VAL A 117 2.07 2.12 9.74
N GLY A 118 2.08 3.07 10.68
CA GLY A 118 3.23 3.31 11.56
C GLY A 118 2.85 3.78 12.94
#